data_AF-A0AAX3W6K9-F1
#
_entry.id   AF-A0AAX3W6K9-F1
#
_cell.length_a   1.000
_cell.length_b   1.000
_cell.length_c   1.000
_cell.angle_alpha   90.00
_cell.angle_beta   90.00
_cell.angle_gamma   90.00
#
_symmetry.space_group_name_H-M   'P 1'
#
loop_
_entity.id
_entity.type
_entity.pdbx_description
1 polymer ?
#
loop_
_entity_poly.entity_id
_entity_poly.type
_entity_poly.pdbx_seq_one_letter_code
_entity_poly.pdbx_strand_id
1 'polypeptide(L)' 'MRTRDDILSELVELKQNPPQSFSGSMHKTNKNNALIGELVDLENEQNPERYKHKSQFNEFDIHITITKK' A
#
# COMPACT_ATOMS: atom_id res chain seq x y z
N MET A 1 -11.74 16.51 3.02
CA MET A 1 -11.46 15.13 3.41
C MET A 1 -11.71 14.27 2.18
N ARG A 2 -10.73 13.48 1.72
CA ARG A 2 -10.94 12.59 0.56
C ARG A 2 -11.90 11.47 0.95
N THR A 3 -12.73 11.04 0.03
CA THR A 3 -13.70 9.96 0.24
C THR A 3 -13.12 8.61 -0.20
N ARG A 4 -13.80 7.52 0.18
CA ARG A 4 -13.45 6.17 -0.27
C ARG A 4 -13.43 6.04 -1.79
N ASP A 5 -14.39 6.65 -2.47
CA ASP A 5 -14.52 6.57 -3.93
C ASP A 5 -13.43 7.37 -4.65
N ASP A 6 -12.97 8.47 -4.06
CA ASP A 6 -11.82 9.24 -4.58
C ASP A 6 -10.54 8.37 -4.59
N ILE A 7 -10.28 7.67 -3.48
CA ILE A 7 -9.09 6.81 -3.34
C ILE A 7 -9.17 5.60 -4.28
N LEU A 8 -10.35 4.99 -4.40
CA LEU A 8 -10.56 3.86 -5.33
C LEU A 8 -10.37 4.29 -6.79
N SER A 9 -10.84 5.48 -7.16
CA SER A 9 -10.64 6.03 -8.51
C SER A 9 -9.16 6.23 -8.80
N GLU A 10 -8.41 6.80 -7.87
CA GLU A 10 -6.96 7.01 -8.01
C GLU A 10 -6.18 5.68 -8.12
N LEU A 11 -6.59 4.65 -7.38
CA LEU A 11 -6.03 3.30 -7.49
C LEU A 11 -6.29 2.66 -8.88
N VAL A 12 -7.47 2.89 -9.45
CA VAL A 12 -7.81 2.41 -10.80
C VAL A 12 -6.95 3.11 -11.85
N GLU A 13 -6.80 4.43 -11.76
CA GLU A 13 -5.93 5.21 -12.65
C GLU A 13 -4.47 4.76 -12.56
N LEU A 14 -3.96 4.54 -11.34
CA LEU A 14 -2.64 3.97 -11.13
C LEU A 14 -2.48 2.63 -11.81
N LYS A 15 -3.47 1.74 -11.71
CA LYS A 15 -3.42 0.41 -12.35
C LYS A 15 -3.35 0.51 -13.87
N GLN A 16 -4.15 1.40 -14.48
CA GLN A 16 -4.23 1.59 -15.92
C GLN A 16 -2.97 2.20 -16.54
N ASN A 17 -2.15 2.90 -15.76
CA ASN A 17 -0.91 3.52 -16.21
C ASN A 17 0.32 2.65 -15.90
N PRO A 18 0.83 1.83 -16.85
CA PRO A 18 2.03 1.05 -16.63
C PRO A 18 3.27 1.97 -16.52
N PRO A 19 4.18 1.71 -15.59
CA PRO A 19 5.41 2.49 -15.47
C PRO A 19 6.35 2.21 -16.65
N GLN A 20 6.95 3.24 -17.22
CA GLN A 20 7.91 3.12 -18.33
C GLN A 20 9.36 2.95 -17.87
N SER A 21 9.62 3.01 -16.57
CA SER A 21 10.96 2.91 -15.99
C SER A 21 10.93 2.22 -14.63
N PHE A 22 12.09 1.74 -14.18
CA PHE A 22 12.24 1.17 -12.83
C PHE A 22 11.87 2.18 -11.74
N SER A 23 12.34 3.43 -11.87
CA SER A 23 11.99 4.51 -10.93
C SER A 23 10.49 4.79 -10.94
N GLY A 24 9.83 4.75 -12.10
CA GLY A 24 8.39 4.86 -12.24
C GLY A 24 7.64 3.71 -11.57
N SER A 25 8.19 2.49 -11.62
CA SER A 25 7.62 1.32 -10.96
C SER A 25 7.67 1.44 -9.44
N MET A 26 8.81 1.88 -8.91
CA MET A 26 8.97 2.16 -7.47
C MET A 26 8.02 3.27 -7.01
N HIS A 27 7.94 4.37 -7.75
CA HIS A 27 7.03 5.47 -7.43
C HIS A 27 5.56 5.02 -7.44
N LYS A 28 5.15 4.27 -8.47
CA LYS A 28 3.80 3.68 -8.57
C LYS A 28 3.50 2.76 -7.40
N THR A 29 4.47 1.93 -7.00
CA THR A 29 4.33 1.00 -5.86
C THR A 29 4.14 1.76 -4.56
N ASN A 30 4.98 2.77 -4.30
CA ASN A 30 4.88 3.60 -3.11
C ASN A 30 3.53 4.32 -3.04
N LYS A 31 3.07 4.87 -4.17
CA LYS A 31 1.78 5.56 -4.26
C LYS A 31 0.60 4.61 -4.05
N ASN A 32 0.65 3.40 -4.62
CA ASN A 32 -0.36 2.37 -4.41
C ASN A 32 -0.45 1.97 -2.93
N ASN A 33 0.70 1.73 -2.28
CA ASN A 33 0.74 1.38 -0.86
C ASN A 33 0.18 2.50 0.03
N ALA A 34 0.49 3.75 -0.27
CA ALA A 34 -0.06 4.90 0.47
C ALA A 34 -1.59 4.97 0.37
N LEU A 35 -2.14 4.83 -0.84
CA LEU A 35 -3.59 4.86 -1.07
C LEU A 35 -4.32 3.68 -0.41
N ILE A 36 -3.72 2.48 -0.43
CA ILE A 36 -4.26 1.32 0.30
C ILE A 36 -4.26 1.61 1.80
N GLY A 37 -3.20 2.22 2.35
CA GLY A 37 -3.13 2.65 3.74
C GLY A 37 -4.24 3.63 4.09
N GLU A 38 -4.42 4.70 3.29
CA GLU A 38 -5.50 5.68 3.48
C GLU A 38 -6.89 5.03 3.45
N LEU A 39 -7.11 4.06 2.55
CA LEU A 39 -8.38 3.34 2.44
C LEU A 39 -8.63 2.45 3.67
N VAL A 40 -7.60 1.81 4.19
CA VAL A 40 -7.66 1.02 5.43
C VAL A 40 -8.00 1.93 6.61
N ASP A 41 -7.35 3.09 6.73
CA ASP A 41 -7.60 4.03 7.82
C ASP A 41 -9.06 4.54 7.80
N LEU A 42 -9.58 4.90 6.63
CA LEU A 42 -10.99 5.30 6.48
C LEU A 42 -11.97 4.16 6.82
N GLU A 43 -11.68 2.93 6.39
CA GLU A 43 -12.52 1.78 6.72
C GLU A 43 -12.46 1.45 8.23
N ASN A 44 -11.32 1.72 8.88
CA ASN A 44 -11.13 1.54 10.32
C ASN A 44 -11.85 2.61 11.15
N GLU A 45 -11.80 3.88 10.71
CA GLU A 45 -12.57 4.96 11.35
C GLU A 45 -14.08 4.65 11.36
N GLN A 46 -14.58 3.97 10.32
CA GLN A 46 -15.98 3.56 10.23
C GLN A 46 -16.30 2.28 11.02
N ASN A 47 -15.31 1.42 11.33
CA ASN A 47 -15.53 0.16 12.06
C ASN A 47 -14.30 -0.30 12.88
N PRO A 48 -14.07 0.30 14.07
CA PRO A 48 -12.85 0.08 14.85
C PRO A 48 -12.72 -1.34 15.44
N GLU A 49 -13.82 -2.07 15.66
CA GLU A 49 -13.78 -3.42 16.24
C GLU A 49 -13.23 -4.47 15.27
N ARG A 50 -13.28 -4.22 13.96
CA ARG A 50 -12.79 -5.17 12.93
C ARG A 50 -11.26 -5.25 12.84
N TYR A 51 -10.53 -4.26 13.37
CA TYR A 51 -9.10 -4.09 13.10
C TYR A 51 -8.14 -4.76 14.09
N LYS A 52 -8.63 -5.25 15.25
CA LYS A 52 -7.79 -5.98 16.23
C LYS A 52 -7.11 -7.23 15.65
N HIS A 53 -7.51 -7.69 14.47
CA HIS A 53 -7.01 -8.91 13.84
C HIS A 53 -5.92 -8.74 12.76
N LYS A 54 -5.58 -7.52 12.30
CA LYS A 54 -4.72 -7.33 11.10
C LYS A 54 -3.24 -7.00 11.36
N SER A 55 -2.83 -6.75 12.60
CA SER A 55 -1.44 -6.39 12.93
C SER A 55 -0.47 -7.59 12.98
N GLN A 56 -0.58 -8.56 12.05
CA GLN A 56 0.32 -9.72 11.98
C GLN A 56 1.35 -9.65 10.84
N PHE A 57 1.25 -8.65 9.95
CA PHE A 57 2.18 -8.50 8.82
C PHE A 57 3.41 -7.63 9.10
N ASN A 58 3.54 -7.05 10.30
CA ASN A 58 4.63 -6.14 10.66
C ASN A 58 5.92 -6.83 11.16
N GLU A 59 5.96 -8.16 11.28
CA GLU A 59 7.14 -8.92 11.70
C GLU A 59 7.65 -9.82 10.58
N PHE A 60 8.28 -9.22 9.57
CA PHE A 60 9.12 -9.97 8.63
C PHE A 60 10.53 -9.40 8.68
N ASP A 61 11.38 -9.98 9.55
CA ASP A 61 12.82 -9.69 9.57
C ASP A 61 13.52 -10.47 8.46
N ILE A 62 13.85 -9.77 7.37
CA ILE A 62 14.61 -10.33 6.26
C ILE A 62 16.11 -10.27 6.60
N HIS A 63 16.70 -11.41 6.96
CA HIS A 63 18.15 -11.55 7.14
C HIS A 63 18.83 -11.90 5.81
N ILE A 64 19.66 -11.00 5.28
CA ILE A 64 20.45 -11.23 4.06
C ILE A 64 21.93 -11.37 4.43
N THR A 65 22.52 -12.54 4.17
CA THR A 65 23.97 -12.77 4.30
C THR A 65 24.61 -12.82 2.91
N ILE A 66 25.50 -11.87 2.61
CA ILE A 66 26.25 -11.84 1.35
C ILE A 66 27.62 -12.48 1.59
N THR A 67 27.88 -13.63 0.97
CA THR A 67 29.21 -14.24 0.92
C THR A 67 29.88 -13.95 -0.42
N LYS A 68 31.09 -13.37 -0.39
CA LYS A 68 31.98 -13.28 -1.56
C LYS A 68 32.82 -14.57 -1.65
N LYS A 69 32.97 -15.11 -2.86
CA LYS A 69 33.94 -16.16 -3.19
C LYS A 69 35.34 -15.59 -3.30
#